data_AF-A0A238X8B6-F1
#
_entry.id   AF-A0A238X8B6-F1
#
_cell.length_a   1.000
_cell.length_b   1.000
_cell.length_c   1.000
_cell.angle_alpha   90.00
_cell.angle_beta   90.00
_cell.angle_gamma   90.00
#
_symmetry.space_group_name_H-M   'P 1'
#
loop_
_entity.id
_entity.type
_entity.pdbx_description
1 polymer ?
#
loop_
_entity_poly.entity_id
_entity_poly.type
_entity_poly.pdbx_seq_one_letter_code
_entity_poly.pdbx_strand_id
1 'polypeptide(L)'
;MTEASRADFIIDVLTREFGELMAIDPTAFRRKFRKMAASPFAFYRGSASLFYADQVGAYRDGDYLDERTSRVWIHGDLHAENFGTYMNSSGRLVFNVNDFDEAYVGPFTWDLKRFAASVALIGYSKALSDDNITTLVTAFAESYLTELRAIAHGGDDAIGSITLENATGVLHRVLQQARLNTRVELLGEQTTIDDFERRFSLGEGVYEVDEQTAVRVTAAFQEYLGTLPEAGRAVATRIKDIKLRKGVGIGSAGLPSYNLLLEGHTEALENDVILYMKQAQVPAVARWIDDDRVKGYFRHQGHRTAESQRALQAHADPWLGFTELGGVGQLVAEVSPYAADLDWSDVNEPDELSGVVADLGRAVARMHSVADDESSHDLVDFSTEEAIVAMIDKNEAGFVRYLVDFAHKYGDQAREDHQDFVDVFRNGRIPGL
;
A
#
# COMPACT_ATOMS: atom_id res chain seq x y z
N MET A 1 5.28 6.91 -39.94
CA MET A 1 4.66 6.82 -38.60
C MET A 1 5.58 7.55 -37.67
N THR A 2 5.20 8.75 -37.22
CA THR A 2 5.93 9.45 -36.17
C THR A 2 5.83 8.62 -34.90
N GLU A 3 6.97 8.25 -34.32
CA GLU A 3 7.06 7.62 -33.01
C GLU A 3 6.25 8.48 -32.02
N ALA A 4 5.32 7.88 -31.29
CA ALA A 4 4.51 8.63 -30.32
C ALA A 4 5.44 9.22 -29.27
N SER A 5 5.24 10.48 -28.87
CA SER A 5 6.09 11.11 -27.87
C SER A 5 5.91 10.46 -26.49
N ARG A 6 6.93 10.53 -25.61
CA ARG A 6 6.82 10.03 -24.23
C ARG A 6 5.62 10.66 -23.50
N ALA A 7 5.39 11.96 -23.71
CA ALA A 7 4.20 12.66 -23.24
C ALA A 7 2.87 12.03 -23.73
N ASP A 8 2.77 11.59 -24.99
CA ASP A 8 1.56 10.92 -25.50
C ASP A 8 1.37 9.53 -24.86
N PHE A 9 2.46 8.81 -24.58
CA PHE A 9 2.42 7.55 -23.85
C PHE A 9 1.92 7.75 -22.40
N ILE A 10 2.43 8.76 -21.69
CA ILE A 10 1.96 9.11 -20.34
C ILE A 10 0.46 9.45 -20.36
N ILE A 11 0.01 10.26 -21.32
CA ILE A 11 -1.42 10.60 -21.46
C ILE A 11 -2.25 9.33 -21.71
N ASP A 12 -1.83 8.44 -22.60
CA ASP A 12 -2.55 7.20 -22.90
C ASP A 12 -2.69 6.32 -21.65
N VAL A 13 -1.60 6.09 -20.92
CA VAL A 13 -1.60 5.26 -19.72
C VAL A 13 -2.48 5.88 -18.62
N LEU A 14 -2.32 7.17 -18.32
CA LEU A 14 -3.12 7.83 -17.28
C LEU A 14 -4.60 7.92 -17.66
N THR A 15 -4.93 8.11 -18.95
CA THR A 15 -6.31 8.13 -19.42
C THR A 15 -6.94 6.74 -19.35
N ARG A 16 -6.19 5.69 -19.66
CA ARG A 16 -6.65 4.31 -19.52
C ARG A 16 -6.84 3.93 -18.06
N GLU A 17 -5.96 4.38 -17.17
CA GLU A 17 -6.04 4.08 -15.75
C GLU A 17 -7.19 4.83 -15.07
N PHE A 18 -7.28 6.14 -15.32
CA PHE A 18 -8.11 7.04 -14.53
C PHE A 18 -9.29 7.62 -15.29
N GLY A 19 -9.47 7.34 -16.58
CA GLY A 19 -10.48 7.99 -17.44
C GLY A 19 -11.90 7.96 -16.89
N GLU A 20 -12.35 6.79 -16.42
CA GLU A 20 -13.67 6.64 -15.83
C GLU A 20 -13.81 7.43 -14.52
N LEU A 21 -12.80 7.37 -13.65
CA LEU A 21 -12.78 8.08 -12.38
C LEU A 21 -12.68 9.60 -12.57
N MET A 22 -11.92 10.05 -13.58
CA MET A 22 -11.84 11.46 -14.00
C MET A 22 -13.21 11.96 -14.46
N ALA A 23 -13.97 11.14 -15.19
CA ALA A 23 -15.33 11.51 -15.61
C ALA A 23 -16.32 11.60 -14.42
N ILE A 24 -16.13 10.77 -13.39
CA ILE A 24 -16.97 10.76 -12.17
C ILE A 24 -16.69 12.00 -11.32
N ASP A 25 -15.43 12.34 -11.04
CA ASP A 25 -15.05 13.52 -10.24
C ASP A 25 -13.82 14.24 -10.82
N PRO A 26 -14.01 15.10 -11.84
CA PRO A 26 -12.92 15.86 -12.45
C PRO A 26 -12.20 16.77 -11.44
N THR A 27 -12.89 17.25 -10.40
CA THR A 27 -12.30 18.15 -9.41
C THR A 27 -11.37 17.39 -8.46
N ALA A 28 -11.74 16.19 -8.03
CA ALA A 28 -10.85 15.31 -7.27
C ALA A 28 -9.59 14.96 -8.07
N PHE A 29 -9.72 14.67 -9.36
CA PHE A 29 -8.56 14.38 -10.20
C PHE A 29 -7.68 15.59 -10.47
N ARG A 30 -8.24 16.79 -10.65
CA ARG A 30 -7.42 18.02 -10.67
C ARG A 30 -6.62 18.21 -9.39
N ARG A 31 -7.19 17.89 -8.21
CA ARG A 31 -6.43 17.91 -6.94
C ARG A 31 -5.37 16.82 -6.90
N LYS A 32 -5.69 15.59 -7.31
CA LYS A 32 -4.74 14.46 -7.41
C LYS A 32 -3.54 14.83 -8.29
N PHE A 33 -3.80 15.34 -9.49
CA PHE A 33 -2.76 15.67 -10.46
C PHE A 33 -1.93 16.88 -10.04
N ARG A 34 -2.51 17.84 -9.30
CA ARG A 34 -1.73 18.90 -8.64
C ARG A 34 -0.78 18.34 -7.57
N LYS A 35 -1.21 17.35 -6.78
CA LYS A 35 -0.32 16.67 -5.82
C LYS A 35 0.79 15.91 -6.54
N MET A 36 0.46 15.17 -7.60
CA MET A 36 1.45 14.48 -8.44
C MET A 36 2.45 15.46 -9.07
N ALA A 37 2.00 16.64 -9.51
CA ALA A 37 2.85 17.64 -10.12
C ALA A 37 3.87 18.28 -9.14
N ALA A 38 3.69 18.11 -7.82
CA ALA A 38 4.52 18.76 -6.82
C ALA A 38 5.98 18.28 -6.82
N SER A 39 6.24 17.01 -7.12
CA SER A 39 7.61 16.45 -7.19
C SER A 39 7.66 15.16 -8.02
N PRO A 40 8.84 14.77 -8.53
CA PRO A 40 9.03 13.47 -9.19
C PRO A 40 8.60 12.28 -8.34
N PHE A 41 8.88 12.32 -7.04
CA PHE A 41 8.44 11.26 -6.11
C PHE A 41 6.91 11.21 -5.98
N ALA A 42 6.25 12.37 -5.83
CA ALA A 42 4.79 12.47 -5.75
C ALA A 42 4.10 12.00 -7.05
N PHE A 43 4.71 12.27 -8.20
CA PHE A 43 4.29 11.73 -9.48
C PHE A 43 4.41 10.21 -9.51
N TYR A 44 5.59 9.68 -9.18
CA TYR A 44 5.91 8.26 -9.24
C TYR A 44 4.97 7.39 -8.38
N ARG A 45 4.64 7.83 -7.16
CA ARG A 45 3.61 7.17 -6.32
C ARG A 45 2.20 7.28 -6.91
N GLY A 46 1.89 8.36 -7.61
CA GLY A 46 0.59 8.56 -8.25
C GLY A 46 0.41 7.87 -9.59
N SER A 47 1.47 7.27 -10.13
CA SER A 47 1.53 6.73 -11.50
C SER A 47 2.03 5.27 -11.55
N ALA A 48 1.60 4.42 -10.60
CA ALA A 48 1.93 2.99 -10.61
C ALA A 48 1.61 2.31 -11.95
N SER A 49 0.51 2.70 -12.60
CA SER A 49 0.12 2.21 -13.93
C SER A 49 1.16 2.48 -15.02
N LEU A 50 1.86 3.63 -14.97
CA LEU A 50 2.94 3.95 -15.90
C LEU A 50 4.14 3.03 -15.69
N PHE A 51 4.50 2.79 -14.43
CA PHE A 51 5.58 1.86 -14.08
C PHE A 51 5.33 0.46 -14.62
N TYR A 52 4.14 -0.10 -14.43
CA TYR A 52 3.84 -1.43 -14.94
C TYR A 52 3.73 -1.49 -16.48
N ALA A 53 3.24 -0.42 -17.11
CA ALA A 53 3.26 -0.31 -18.57
C ALA A 53 4.69 -0.36 -19.13
N ASP A 54 5.63 0.27 -18.44
CA ASP A 54 7.05 0.24 -18.78
C ASP A 54 7.69 -1.12 -18.50
N GLN A 55 7.32 -1.81 -17.41
CA GLN A 55 7.83 -3.16 -17.07
C GLN A 55 7.50 -4.22 -18.12
N VAL A 56 6.41 -4.06 -18.87
CA VAL A 56 6.09 -4.96 -20.00
C VAL A 56 6.55 -4.43 -21.36
N GLY A 57 7.03 -3.18 -21.39
CA GLY A 57 7.48 -2.46 -22.57
C GLY A 57 8.99 -2.21 -22.55
N ALA A 58 9.38 -0.95 -22.42
CA ALA A 58 10.77 -0.50 -22.54
C ALA A 58 11.72 -1.09 -21.47
N TYR A 59 11.19 -1.48 -20.32
CA TYR A 59 11.94 -2.04 -19.19
C TYR A 59 11.64 -3.53 -18.97
N ARG A 60 11.17 -4.22 -20.00
CA ARG A 60 10.89 -5.65 -19.92
C ARG A 60 12.18 -6.47 -19.81
N ASP A 61 12.24 -7.29 -18.76
CA ASP A 61 13.22 -8.36 -18.60
C ASP A 61 12.61 -9.58 -17.92
N GLY A 62 13.36 -10.68 -17.92
CA GLY A 62 13.05 -11.91 -17.20
C GLY A 62 14.14 -12.27 -16.20
N ASP A 63 14.98 -11.30 -15.83
CA ASP A 63 16.11 -11.55 -14.94
C ASP A 63 15.59 -11.87 -13.54
N TYR A 64 16.16 -12.91 -12.93
CA TYR A 64 15.72 -13.43 -11.63
C TYR A 64 14.28 -13.93 -11.61
N LEU A 65 13.69 -14.27 -12.76
CA LEU A 65 12.33 -14.82 -12.83
C LEU A 65 12.32 -16.24 -13.41
N ASP A 66 11.48 -17.08 -12.81
CA ASP A 66 11.07 -18.41 -13.22
C ASP A 66 9.57 -18.61 -12.92
N GLU A 67 9.05 -19.84 -13.08
CA GLU A 67 7.63 -20.14 -12.88
C GLU A 67 7.13 -19.80 -11.45
N ARG A 68 8.00 -19.89 -10.44
CA ARG A 68 7.64 -19.61 -9.05
C ARG A 68 7.82 -18.14 -8.73
N THR A 69 8.99 -17.60 -9.02
CA THR A 69 9.35 -16.20 -8.72
C THR A 69 8.57 -15.17 -9.55
N SER A 70 7.90 -15.58 -10.63
CA SER A 70 6.92 -14.75 -11.36
C SER A 70 5.52 -14.74 -10.75
N ARG A 71 5.25 -15.57 -9.74
CA ARG A 71 3.94 -15.74 -9.07
C ARG A 71 4.10 -15.65 -7.54
N VAL A 72 4.60 -14.51 -7.07
CA VAL A 72 4.72 -14.21 -5.64
C VAL A 72 3.68 -13.15 -5.29
N TRP A 73 3.16 -13.15 -4.07
CA TRP A 73 2.38 -12.01 -3.59
C TRP A 73 3.28 -10.77 -3.54
N ILE A 74 2.86 -9.72 -4.22
CA ILE A 74 3.54 -8.42 -4.28
C ILE A 74 2.61 -7.34 -3.75
N HIS A 75 3.20 -6.31 -3.15
CA HIS A 75 2.53 -5.11 -2.68
C HIS A 75 1.91 -4.31 -3.83
N GLY A 76 2.53 -4.30 -5.02
CA GLY A 76 1.97 -3.64 -6.20
C GLY A 76 2.14 -2.12 -6.23
N ASP A 77 2.40 -1.48 -5.10
CA ASP A 77 2.81 -0.07 -5.03
C ASP A 77 3.99 0.13 -4.07
N LEU A 78 4.96 -0.78 -4.07
CA LEU A 78 6.05 -0.69 -3.10
C LEU A 78 6.96 0.53 -3.37
N HIS A 79 6.96 1.48 -2.44
CA HIS A 79 7.83 2.66 -2.47
C HIS A 79 8.16 3.13 -1.05
N ALA A 80 9.21 3.93 -0.91
CA ALA A 80 9.77 4.36 0.38
C ALA A 80 8.77 5.00 1.37
N GLU A 81 7.68 5.64 0.90
CA GLU A 81 6.61 6.19 1.76
C GLU A 81 5.48 5.20 2.12
N ASN A 82 5.47 3.96 1.61
CA ASN A 82 4.43 2.95 1.91
C ASN A 82 4.84 2.04 3.07
N PHE A 83 5.36 2.65 4.13
CA PHE A 83 5.77 1.97 5.35
C PHE A 83 5.31 2.78 6.56
N GLY A 84 4.88 2.07 7.59
CA GLY A 84 4.43 2.71 8.81
C GLY A 84 4.14 1.70 9.90
N THR A 85 3.44 2.17 10.92
CA THR A 85 3.12 1.38 12.10
C THR A 85 1.68 0.91 12.11
N TYR A 86 1.44 -0.24 12.72
CA TYR A 86 0.10 -0.67 13.11
C TYR A 86 0.17 -1.50 14.39
N MET A 87 -0.99 -1.73 15.00
CA MET A 87 -1.14 -2.68 16.10
C MET A 87 -1.55 -4.02 15.53
N ASN A 88 -0.73 -5.05 15.73
CA ASN A 88 -1.04 -6.38 15.23
C ASN A 88 -2.14 -7.08 16.07
N SER A 89 -2.62 -8.24 15.60
CA SER A 89 -3.66 -9.02 16.28
C SER A 89 -3.31 -9.48 17.70
N SER A 90 -2.01 -9.56 18.05
CA SER A 90 -1.53 -9.88 19.41
C SER A 90 -1.37 -8.65 20.33
N GLY A 91 -1.66 -7.44 19.84
CA GLY A 91 -1.55 -6.20 20.61
C GLY A 91 -0.12 -5.67 20.71
N ARG A 92 0.76 -6.02 19.78
CA ARG A 92 2.12 -5.46 19.66
C ARG A 92 2.15 -4.40 18.56
N LEU A 93 2.82 -3.28 18.84
CA LEU A 93 3.16 -2.28 17.83
C LEU A 93 4.26 -2.81 16.92
N VAL A 94 3.98 -2.79 15.63
CA VAL A 94 4.89 -3.27 14.60
C VAL A 94 5.06 -2.20 13.53
N PHE A 95 6.23 -2.18 12.91
CA PHE A 95 6.52 -1.38 11.72
C PHE A 95 6.64 -2.33 10.52
N ASN A 96 5.90 -2.04 9.45
CA ASN A 96 5.92 -2.85 8.23
C ASN A 96 5.46 -2.02 7.00
N VAL A 97 5.40 -2.69 5.85
CA VAL A 97 4.73 -2.19 4.64
C VAL A 97 3.23 -1.96 4.93
N ASN A 98 2.69 -0.86 4.42
CA ASN A 98 1.28 -0.45 4.57
C ASN A 98 0.67 -0.13 3.20
N ASP A 99 -0.67 -0.10 3.12
CA ASP A 99 -1.48 0.23 1.93
C ASP A 99 -1.47 -0.81 0.80
N PHE A 100 -2.20 -1.91 1.02
CA PHE A 100 -2.28 -3.05 0.10
C PHE A 100 -3.33 -2.88 -1.01
N ASP A 101 -3.80 -1.67 -1.28
CA ASP A 101 -4.78 -1.39 -2.35
C ASP A 101 -4.30 -1.92 -3.72
N GLU A 102 -2.99 -1.94 -3.97
CA GLU A 102 -2.39 -2.37 -5.25
C GLU A 102 -1.91 -3.83 -5.23
N ALA A 103 -2.06 -4.53 -4.10
CA ALA A 103 -1.47 -5.85 -3.89
C ALA A 103 -2.06 -6.93 -4.82
N TYR A 104 -1.20 -7.79 -5.33
CA TYR A 104 -1.57 -8.81 -6.31
C TYR A 104 -0.53 -9.93 -6.38
N VAL A 105 -0.80 -10.99 -7.16
CA VAL A 105 0.22 -12.00 -7.48
C VAL A 105 0.97 -11.60 -8.74
N GLY A 106 2.30 -11.58 -8.67
CA GLY A 106 3.15 -11.22 -9.81
C GLY A 106 4.65 -11.41 -9.54
N PRO A 107 5.50 -10.88 -10.43
CA PRO A 107 6.95 -10.98 -10.29
C PRO A 107 7.46 -10.21 -9.06
N PHE A 108 8.13 -10.89 -8.13
CA PHE A 108 8.68 -10.24 -6.93
C PHE A 108 9.66 -9.10 -7.26
N THR A 109 10.37 -9.22 -8.40
CA THR A 109 11.33 -8.19 -8.84
C THR A 109 10.65 -6.87 -9.15
N TRP A 110 9.35 -6.84 -9.48
CA TRP A 110 8.64 -5.60 -9.75
C TRP A 110 8.51 -4.73 -8.50
N ASP A 111 8.23 -5.31 -7.34
CA ASP A 111 8.23 -4.58 -6.07
C ASP A 111 9.61 -4.04 -5.72
N LEU A 112 10.65 -4.87 -5.85
CA LEU A 112 12.02 -4.48 -5.52
C LEU A 112 12.54 -3.36 -6.44
N LYS A 113 12.25 -3.47 -7.74
CA LYS A 113 12.52 -2.42 -8.72
C LYS A 113 11.76 -1.14 -8.40
N ARG A 114 10.47 -1.26 -8.06
CA ARG A 114 9.61 -0.11 -7.75
C ARG A 114 10.15 0.63 -6.53
N PHE A 115 10.54 -0.09 -5.50
CA PHE A 115 11.17 0.44 -4.29
C PHE A 115 12.53 1.09 -4.60
N ALA A 116 13.41 0.41 -5.33
CA ALA A 116 14.74 0.90 -5.66
C ALA A 116 14.70 2.24 -6.43
N ALA A 117 13.81 2.37 -7.42
CA ALA A 117 13.59 3.65 -8.12
C ALA A 117 13.05 4.74 -7.18
N SER A 118 12.20 4.39 -6.20
CA SER A 118 11.72 5.35 -5.19
C SER A 118 12.86 5.87 -4.29
N VAL A 119 13.83 5.02 -3.94
CA VAL A 119 15.03 5.42 -3.18
C VAL A 119 15.88 6.39 -3.99
N ALA A 120 16.06 6.15 -5.30
CA ALA A 120 16.74 7.10 -6.18
C ALA A 120 16.03 8.47 -6.21
N LEU A 121 14.70 8.48 -6.34
CA LEU A 121 13.90 9.72 -6.32
C LEU A 121 14.00 10.48 -4.99
N ILE A 122 14.04 9.78 -3.85
CA ILE A 122 14.32 10.40 -2.55
C ILE A 122 15.74 10.97 -2.55
N GLY A 123 16.73 10.20 -3.02
CA GLY A 123 18.12 10.64 -3.10
C GLY A 123 18.29 11.91 -3.92
N TYR A 124 17.67 12.00 -5.10
CA TYR A 124 17.67 13.22 -5.91
C TYR A 124 17.01 14.40 -5.18
N SER A 125 15.89 14.18 -4.49
CA SER A 125 15.22 15.28 -3.76
C SER A 125 16.01 15.77 -2.55
N LYS A 126 16.83 14.90 -1.94
CA LYS A 126 17.77 15.22 -0.86
C LYS A 126 19.16 15.65 -1.34
N ALA A 127 19.36 15.81 -2.65
CA ALA A 127 20.64 16.17 -3.27
C ALA A 127 21.79 15.20 -2.92
N LEU A 128 21.50 13.92 -2.78
CA LEU A 128 22.52 12.88 -2.63
C LEU A 128 23.24 12.63 -3.96
N SER A 129 24.51 12.24 -3.89
CA SER A 129 25.27 11.79 -5.06
C SER A 129 24.78 10.43 -5.57
N ASP A 130 25.09 10.12 -6.82
CA ASP A 130 24.80 8.81 -7.41
C ASP A 130 25.50 7.66 -6.65
N ASP A 131 26.68 7.92 -6.08
CA ASP A 131 27.40 6.97 -5.21
C ASP A 131 26.63 6.71 -3.90
N ASN A 132 26.04 7.75 -3.30
CA ASN A 132 25.22 7.60 -2.10
C ASN A 132 23.94 6.83 -2.42
N ILE A 133 23.27 7.12 -3.54
CA ILE A 133 22.08 6.39 -4.00
C ILE A 133 22.44 4.91 -4.23
N THR A 134 23.56 4.64 -4.89
CA THR A 134 24.09 3.28 -5.09
C THR A 134 24.29 2.56 -3.76
N THR A 135 24.86 3.25 -2.77
CA THR A 135 25.09 2.70 -1.43
C THR A 135 23.76 2.35 -0.74
N LEU A 136 22.76 3.23 -0.82
CA LEU A 136 21.44 3.00 -0.22
C LEU A 136 20.72 1.80 -0.87
N VAL A 137 20.69 1.73 -2.20
CA VAL A 137 20.04 0.62 -2.93
C VAL A 137 20.78 -0.70 -2.70
N THR A 138 22.12 -0.65 -2.57
CA THR A 138 22.92 -1.82 -2.18
C THR A 138 22.55 -2.30 -0.78
N ALA A 139 22.48 -1.39 0.20
CA ALA A 139 22.10 -1.73 1.57
C ALA A 139 20.68 -2.32 1.65
N PHE A 140 19.74 -1.81 0.85
CA PHE A 140 18.41 -2.40 0.70
C PHE A 140 18.49 -3.84 0.21
N ALA A 141 19.18 -4.07 -0.92
CA ALA A 141 19.26 -5.38 -1.56
C ALA A 141 19.96 -6.42 -0.67
N GLU A 142 21.06 -6.04 -0.03
CA GLU A 142 21.81 -6.89 0.89
C GLU A 142 21.00 -7.24 2.14
N SER A 143 20.29 -6.25 2.70
CA SER A 143 19.47 -6.48 3.89
C SER A 143 18.21 -7.31 3.57
N TYR A 144 17.60 -7.10 2.40
CA TYR A 144 16.52 -7.95 1.89
C TYR A 144 16.98 -9.41 1.78
N LEU A 145 18.11 -9.65 1.12
CA LEU A 145 18.63 -11.01 0.92
C LEU A 145 19.06 -11.67 2.23
N THR A 146 19.70 -10.91 3.12
CA THR A 146 20.12 -11.40 4.45
C THR A 146 18.92 -11.87 5.25
N GLU A 147 17.86 -11.06 5.32
CA GLU A 147 16.64 -11.41 6.03
C GLU A 147 15.94 -12.60 5.38
N LEU A 148 15.82 -12.61 4.05
CA LEU A 148 15.15 -13.69 3.32
C LEU A 148 15.86 -15.04 3.50
N ARG A 149 17.20 -15.06 3.51
CA ARG A 149 17.99 -16.26 3.83
C ARG A 149 17.78 -16.70 5.28
N ALA A 150 17.71 -15.75 6.21
CA ALA A 150 17.46 -16.05 7.61
C ALA A 150 16.08 -16.72 7.79
N ILE A 151 15.06 -16.23 7.07
CA ILE A 151 13.72 -16.84 7.06
C ILE A 151 13.75 -18.23 6.41
N ALA A 152 14.34 -18.37 5.22
CA ALA A 152 14.45 -19.65 4.52
C ALA A 152 15.21 -20.73 5.33
N HIS A 153 16.13 -20.33 6.22
CA HIS A 153 16.83 -21.27 7.12
C HIS A 153 16.14 -21.49 8.46
N GLY A 154 15.44 -20.48 8.98
CA GLY A 154 14.84 -20.47 10.30
C GLY A 154 13.39 -20.95 10.36
N GLY A 155 12.71 -21.03 9.22
CA GLY A 155 11.28 -21.32 9.15
C GLY A 155 10.42 -20.19 9.76
N ASP A 156 9.19 -20.51 10.13
CA ASP A 156 8.18 -19.53 10.57
C ASP A 156 8.58 -18.76 11.83
N ASP A 157 9.38 -19.38 12.70
CA ASP A 157 9.96 -18.75 13.90
C ASP A 157 10.88 -17.55 13.56
N ALA A 158 11.38 -17.47 12.33
CA ALA A 158 12.23 -16.38 11.85
C ALA A 158 11.45 -15.21 11.21
N ILE A 159 10.15 -15.37 10.91
CA ILE A 159 9.29 -14.29 10.41
C ILE A 159 8.91 -13.37 11.58
N GLY A 160 9.87 -12.59 12.05
CA GLY A 160 9.66 -11.60 13.11
C GLY A 160 8.97 -10.33 12.59
N SER A 161 8.51 -9.48 13.51
CA SER A 161 8.11 -8.09 13.21
C SER A 161 9.19 -7.10 13.63
N ILE A 162 9.27 -5.93 12.98
CA ILE A 162 10.07 -4.81 13.49
C ILE A 162 9.22 -4.17 14.60
N THR A 163 9.71 -4.20 15.84
CA THR A 163 8.97 -3.79 17.04
C THR A 163 9.82 -2.85 17.89
N LEU A 164 9.22 -2.30 18.96
CA LEU A 164 9.94 -1.49 19.94
C LEU A 164 11.14 -2.19 20.59
N GLU A 165 11.16 -3.52 20.60
CA GLU A 165 12.24 -4.31 21.24
C GLU A 165 13.48 -4.43 20.36
N ASN A 166 13.31 -4.44 19.03
CA ASN A 166 14.40 -4.70 18.08
C ASN A 166 14.68 -3.55 17.10
N ALA A 167 13.79 -2.56 16.99
CA ALA A 167 14.01 -1.38 16.18
C ALA A 167 15.07 -0.48 16.82
N THR A 168 15.84 0.20 15.97
CA THR A 168 16.81 1.22 16.40
C THR A 168 16.61 2.51 15.58
N GLY A 169 17.34 3.57 15.93
CA GLY A 169 17.36 4.81 15.15
C GLY A 169 15.98 5.41 14.87
N VAL A 170 15.75 5.77 13.60
CA VAL A 170 14.53 6.44 13.12
C VAL A 170 13.28 5.58 13.36
N LEU A 171 13.31 4.29 13.01
CA LEU A 171 12.12 3.42 13.12
C LEU A 171 11.71 3.22 14.58
N HIS A 172 12.68 3.14 15.50
CA HIS A 172 12.37 3.12 16.93
C HIS A 172 11.65 4.41 17.37
N ARG A 173 12.06 5.57 16.87
CA ARG A 173 11.36 6.84 17.14
C ARG A 173 9.93 6.83 16.57
N VAL A 174 9.72 6.35 15.35
CA VAL A 174 8.38 6.23 14.73
C VAL A 174 7.48 5.34 15.60
N LEU A 175 7.97 4.17 16.02
CA LEU A 175 7.23 3.27 16.92
C LEU A 175 6.94 3.90 18.29
N GLN A 176 7.87 4.69 18.84
CA GLN A 176 7.64 5.42 20.08
C GLN A 176 6.57 6.49 19.94
N GLN A 177 6.53 7.21 18.82
CA GLN A 177 5.47 8.19 18.53
C GLN A 177 4.12 7.50 18.34
N ALA A 178 4.07 6.43 17.54
CA ALA A 178 2.85 5.63 17.36
C ALA A 178 2.30 5.10 18.69
N ARG A 179 3.16 4.74 19.65
CA ARG A 179 2.75 4.32 21.00
C ARG A 179 2.07 5.41 21.82
N LEU A 180 2.35 6.68 21.54
CA LEU A 180 1.72 7.81 22.24
C LEU A 180 0.30 8.08 21.74
N ASN A 181 -0.03 7.64 20.53
CA ASN A 181 -1.36 7.83 19.97
C ASN A 181 -2.40 7.04 20.78
N THR A 182 -3.58 7.63 20.92
CA THR A 182 -4.69 6.98 21.63
C THR A 182 -5.97 6.95 20.80
N ARG A 183 -6.80 5.93 21.05
CA ARG A 183 -8.16 5.87 20.52
C ARG A 183 -9.00 7.08 20.95
N VAL A 184 -8.77 7.59 22.17
CA VAL A 184 -9.49 8.76 22.70
C VAL A 184 -9.22 10.00 21.86
N GLU A 185 -7.96 10.24 21.50
CA GLU A 185 -7.58 11.37 20.63
C GLU A 185 -8.16 11.19 19.22
N LEU A 186 -8.02 10.00 18.63
CA LEU A 186 -8.61 9.69 17.32
C LEU A 186 -10.13 9.96 17.30
N LEU A 187 -10.85 9.47 18.32
CA LEU A 187 -12.28 9.72 18.46
C LEU A 187 -12.56 11.21 18.66
N GLY A 188 -11.78 11.90 19.50
CA GLY A 188 -11.92 13.34 19.74
C GLY A 188 -11.75 14.20 18.48
N GLU A 189 -10.92 13.77 17.54
CA GLU A 189 -10.72 14.46 16.26
C GLU A 189 -11.88 14.25 15.27
N GLN A 190 -12.48 13.04 15.26
CA GLN A 190 -13.45 12.66 14.23
C GLN A 190 -14.91 12.69 14.69
N THR A 191 -15.16 12.80 15.99
CA THR A 191 -16.49 12.66 16.58
C THR A 191 -16.78 13.74 17.61
N THR A 192 -18.05 13.89 17.95
CA THR A 192 -18.55 14.73 19.03
C THR A 192 -19.51 13.93 19.90
N ILE A 193 -19.81 14.42 21.10
CA ILE A 193 -20.86 13.88 21.95
C ILE A 193 -22.09 14.79 21.83
N ASP A 194 -23.19 14.24 21.34
CA ASP A 194 -24.47 14.93 21.18
C ASP A 194 -25.60 14.06 21.74
N ASP A 195 -26.46 14.65 22.55
CA ASP A 195 -27.52 13.95 23.31
C ASP A 195 -27.04 12.66 23.99
N PHE A 196 -25.93 12.77 24.74
CA PHE A 196 -25.28 11.66 25.47
C PHE A 196 -24.70 10.53 24.61
N GLU A 197 -24.77 10.63 23.28
CA GLU A 197 -24.26 9.64 22.33
C GLU A 197 -23.08 10.19 21.52
N ARG A 198 -22.12 9.32 21.18
CA ARG A 198 -21.03 9.69 20.28
C ARG A 198 -21.50 9.60 18.83
N ARG A 199 -21.24 10.64 18.05
CA ARG A 199 -21.57 10.76 16.62
C ARG A 199 -20.41 11.37 15.84
N PHE A 200 -20.33 11.10 14.54
CA PHE A 200 -19.29 11.75 13.72
C PHE A 200 -19.49 13.25 13.67
N SER A 201 -18.38 13.99 13.73
CA SER A 201 -18.36 15.43 13.50
C SER A 201 -18.52 15.70 12.00
N LEU A 202 -19.42 16.61 11.64
CA LEU A 202 -19.52 17.11 10.27
C LEU A 202 -18.38 18.09 9.99
N GLY A 203 -17.77 17.98 8.82
CA GLY A 203 -16.61 18.77 8.43
C GLY A 203 -16.35 18.67 6.94
N GLU A 204 -15.23 19.23 6.49
CA GLU A 204 -14.83 19.11 5.08
C GLU A 204 -14.70 17.64 4.68
N GLY A 205 -15.39 17.25 3.61
CA GLY A 205 -15.35 15.88 3.10
C GLY A 205 -16.18 14.87 3.91
N VAL A 206 -16.89 15.27 4.96
CA VAL A 206 -17.79 14.42 5.76
C VAL A 206 -19.23 14.82 5.50
N TYR A 207 -20.04 13.87 5.02
CA TYR A 207 -21.41 14.12 4.60
C TYR A 207 -22.39 13.15 5.26
N GLU A 208 -23.58 13.66 5.53
CA GLU A 208 -24.73 12.84 5.91
C GLU A 208 -25.08 11.81 4.82
N VAL A 209 -25.58 10.66 5.26
CA VAL A 209 -26.17 9.64 4.38
C VAL A 209 -27.69 9.68 4.52
N ASP A 210 -28.40 9.48 3.42
CA ASP A 210 -29.85 9.28 3.49
C ASP A 210 -30.20 7.91 4.11
N GLU A 211 -31.45 7.76 4.55
CA GLU A 211 -31.96 6.55 5.19
C GLU A 211 -31.75 5.31 4.31
N GLN A 212 -31.97 5.44 3.00
CA GLN A 212 -31.81 4.33 2.07
C GLN A 212 -30.35 3.85 1.99
N THR A 213 -29.40 4.79 2.00
CA THR A 213 -27.96 4.52 2.00
C THR A 213 -27.53 3.92 3.33
N ALA A 214 -28.01 4.44 4.46
CA ALA A 214 -27.76 3.87 5.78
C ALA A 214 -28.21 2.42 5.88
N VAL A 215 -29.40 2.08 5.36
CA VAL A 215 -29.90 0.69 5.29
C VAL A 215 -28.97 -0.19 4.45
N ARG A 216 -28.56 0.26 3.26
CA ARG A 216 -27.65 -0.53 2.40
C ARG A 216 -26.28 -0.76 3.04
N VAL A 217 -25.69 0.29 3.63
CA VAL A 217 -24.39 0.18 4.32
C VAL A 217 -24.48 -0.72 5.54
N THR A 218 -25.57 -0.63 6.30
CA THR A 218 -25.82 -1.53 7.45
C THR A 218 -25.94 -2.98 7.02
N ALA A 219 -26.68 -3.26 5.93
CA ALA A 219 -26.78 -4.61 5.38
C ALA A 219 -25.41 -5.16 4.93
N ALA A 220 -24.64 -4.35 4.20
CA ALA A 220 -23.29 -4.72 3.77
C ALA A 220 -22.35 -4.95 4.97
N PHE A 221 -22.49 -4.18 6.06
CA PHE A 221 -21.74 -4.41 7.29
C PHE A 221 -22.08 -5.76 7.93
N GLN A 222 -23.35 -6.19 7.93
CA GLN A 222 -23.72 -7.51 8.45
C GLN A 222 -23.11 -8.66 7.62
N GLU A 223 -23.04 -8.51 6.29
CA GLU A 223 -22.35 -9.47 5.43
C GLU A 223 -20.84 -9.50 5.70
N TYR A 224 -20.24 -8.32 5.90
CA TYR A 224 -18.81 -8.19 6.24
C TYR A 224 -18.43 -8.96 7.50
N LEU A 225 -19.28 -8.98 8.53
CA LEU A 225 -18.99 -9.71 9.77
C LEU A 225 -18.73 -11.21 9.53
N GLY A 226 -19.31 -11.79 8.47
CA GLY A 226 -19.06 -13.17 8.06
C GLY A 226 -17.74 -13.39 7.30
N THR A 227 -16.98 -12.34 7.02
CA THR A 227 -15.69 -12.38 6.30
C THR A 227 -14.48 -12.19 7.22
N LEU A 228 -14.72 -11.85 8.48
CA LEU A 228 -13.68 -11.68 9.47
C LEU A 228 -13.04 -13.03 9.79
N PRO A 229 -11.71 -13.08 10.04
CA PRO A 229 -11.06 -14.28 10.55
C PRO A 229 -11.75 -14.73 11.84
N GLU A 230 -11.73 -16.04 12.14
CA GLU A 230 -12.16 -16.57 13.44
C GLU A 230 -11.20 -16.10 14.56
N ALA A 231 -11.23 -14.82 14.91
CA ALA A 231 -10.46 -14.26 15.99
C ALA A 231 -11.21 -14.48 17.32
N GLY A 232 -10.48 -14.86 18.36
CA GLY A 232 -11.04 -15.22 19.67
C GLY A 232 -11.70 -14.08 20.47
N ARG A 233 -11.87 -12.87 19.91
CA ARG A 233 -12.57 -11.74 20.56
C ARG A 233 -13.77 -11.31 19.72
N ALA A 234 -14.93 -11.22 20.37
CA ALA A 234 -16.13 -10.67 19.76
C ALA A 234 -15.87 -9.21 19.34
N VAL A 235 -16.08 -8.92 18.06
CA VAL A 235 -16.03 -7.57 17.51
C VAL A 235 -17.29 -6.79 17.88
N ALA A 236 -17.18 -5.47 17.99
CA ALA A 236 -18.33 -4.59 18.11
C ALA A 236 -19.23 -4.69 16.86
N THR A 237 -20.54 -4.79 17.07
CA THR A 237 -21.52 -4.98 15.98
C THR A 237 -22.62 -3.91 15.96
N ARG A 238 -22.73 -3.09 17.01
CA ARG A 238 -23.74 -2.03 17.09
C ARG A 238 -23.21 -0.75 16.45
N ILE A 239 -23.80 -0.37 15.32
CA ILE A 239 -23.52 0.89 14.64
C ILE A 239 -24.25 2.03 15.36
N LYS A 240 -23.51 3.08 15.73
CA LYS A 240 -24.01 4.33 16.33
C LYS A 240 -24.28 5.41 15.29
N ASP A 241 -23.42 5.49 14.26
CA ASP A 241 -23.51 6.51 13.22
C ASP A 241 -22.79 6.06 11.94
N ILE A 242 -23.23 6.59 10.80
CA ILE A 242 -22.65 6.32 9.47
C ILE A 242 -22.50 7.66 8.73
N LYS A 243 -21.32 7.93 8.17
CA LYS A 243 -21.10 9.10 7.29
C LYS A 243 -20.41 8.72 6.00
N LEU A 244 -20.73 9.46 4.95
CA LEU A 244 -20.01 9.40 3.69
C LEU A 244 -18.77 10.30 3.76
N ARG A 245 -17.61 9.75 3.42
CA ARG A 245 -16.35 10.44 3.22
C ARG A 245 -16.08 10.60 1.72
N LYS A 246 -15.74 11.82 1.29
CA LYS A 246 -15.23 12.10 -0.06
C LYS A 246 -13.91 12.88 0.02
N GLY A 247 -13.03 12.67 -0.96
CA GLY A 247 -11.79 13.43 -1.10
C GLY A 247 -10.64 12.99 -0.20
N VAL A 248 -10.67 11.75 0.30
CA VAL A 248 -9.60 11.18 1.13
C VAL A 248 -8.49 10.62 0.22
N GLY A 249 -7.23 11.03 0.47
CA GLY A 249 -6.04 10.45 -0.18
C GLY A 249 -5.80 10.80 -1.65
N ILE A 250 -4.66 10.33 -2.19
CA ILE A 250 -4.27 10.42 -3.61
C ILE A 250 -4.75 9.18 -4.38
N GLY A 251 -4.75 8.00 -3.73
CA GLY A 251 -5.13 6.71 -4.32
C GLY A 251 -6.63 6.57 -4.62
N SER A 252 -7.50 7.19 -3.82
CA SER A 252 -8.96 6.95 -3.87
C SER A 252 -9.77 8.14 -4.40
N ALA A 253 -9.14 8.98 -5.22
CA ALA A 253 -9.77 10.16 -5.79
C ALA A 253 -11.07 9.79 -6.53
N GLY A 254 -12.19 10.38 -6.11
CA GLY A 254 -13.49 10.26 -6.79
C GLY A 254 -14.41 9.14 -6.29
N LEU A 255 -13.97 8.30 -5.34
CA LEU A 255 -14.76 7.16 -4.87
C LEU A 255 -15.37 7.40 -3.48
N PRO A 256 -16.60 6.92 -3.22
CA PRO A 256 -17.20 7.00 -1.90
C PRO A 256 -16.49 6.05 -0.93
N SER A 257 -16.30 6.52 0.31
CA SER A 257 -15.95 5.68 1.45
C SER A 257 -16.93 5.96 2.58
N TYR A 258 -17.43 4.94 3.27
CA TYR A 258 -18.35 5.10 4.38
C TYR A 258 -17.63 4.83 5.69
N ASN A 259 -17.65 5.80 6.61
CA ASN A 259 -17.19 5.57 7.96
C ASN A 259 -18.35 5.09 8.83
N LEU A 260 -18.12 4.02 9.58
CA LEU A 260 -19.06 3.46 10.56
C LEU A 260 -18.49 3.66 11.97
N LEU A 261 -19.26 4.28 12.85
CA LEU A 261 -18.92 4.38 14.28
C LEU A 261 -19.62 3.25 15.01
N LEU A 262 -18.85 2.38 15.64
CA LEU A 262 -19.35 1.23 16.39
C LEU A 262 -19.23 1.47 17.89
N GLU A 263 -20.24 1.06 18.64
CA GLU A 263 -20.16 0.98 20.10
C GLU A 263 -19.12 -0.06 20.50
N GLY A 264 -18.14 0.33 21.30
CA GLY A 264 -17.06 -0.58 21.66
C GLY A 264 -17.48 -1.69 22.63
N HIS A 265 -16.49 -2.36 23.22
CA HIS A 265 -16.70 -3.56 24.04
C HIS A 265 -17.33 -3.28 25.42
N THR A 266 -17.46 -2.01 25.81
CA THR A 266 -18.23 -1.54 26.97
C THR A 266 -18.99 -0.28 26.57
N GLU A 267 -19.94 0.17 27.39
CA GLU A 267 -20.70 1.41 27.17
C GLU A 267 -19.85 2.69 27.34
N ALA A 268 -18.54 2.57 27.62
CA ALA A 268 -17.64 3.70 27.75
C ALA A 268 -17.29 4.28 26.36
N LEU A 269 -17.60 5.56 26.14
CA LEU A 269 -17.46 6.22 24.83
C LEU A 269 -16.01 6.30 24.31
N GLU A 270 -15.02 6.04 25.15
CA GLU A 270 -13.58 6.04 24.83
C GLU A 270 -13.13 4.81 24.06
N ASN A 271 -13.93 3.73 24.04
CA ASN A 271 -13.60 2.48 23.38
C ASN A 271 -14.33 2.25 22.05
N ASP A 272 -15.12 3.23 21.60
CA ASP A 272 -15.80 3.19 20.31
C ASP A 272 -14.80 2.97 19.16
N VAL A 273 -15.25 2.27 18.12
CA VAL A 273 -14.42 1.86 16.98
C VAL A 273 -14.89 2.58 15.72
N ILE A 274 -13.95 3.09 14.93
CA ILE A 274 -14.24 3.65 13.61
C ILE A 274 -13.77 2.65 12.56
N LEU A 275 -14.69 2.16 11.74
CA LEU A 275 -14.36 1.41 10.53
C LEU A 275 -14.53 2.31 9.30
N TYR A 276 -13.76 2.03 8.26
CA TYR A 276 -14.05 2.51 6.91
C TYR A 276 -14.50 1.34 6.03
N MET A 277 -15.50 1.60 5.18
CA MET A 277 -15.95 0.72 4.11
C MET A 277 -15.72 1.46 2.79
N LYS A 278 -14.69 1.02 2.06
CA LYS A 278 -14.12 1.74 0.92
C LYS A 278 -14.21 0.88 -0.33
N GLN A 279 -14.60 1.50 -1.44
CA GLN A 279 -14.59 0.83 -2.73
C GLN A 279 -13.16 0.51 -3.16
N ALA A 280 -12.83 -0.76 -3.25
CA ALA A 280 -11.53 -1.21 -3.74
C ALA A 280 -11.45 -1.06 -5.27
N GLN A 281 -10.27 -0.71 -5.77
CA GLN A 281 -10.02 -0.53 -7.21
C GLN A 281 -9.36 -1.75 -7.83
N VAL A 282 -9.36 -1.80 -9.17
CA VAL A 282 -8.53 -2.75 -9.91
C VAL A 282 -7.09 -2.27 -9.79
N PRO A 283 -6.15 -3.11 -9.32
CA PRO A 283 -4.78 -2.68 -9.16
C PRO A 283 -4.12 -2.49 -10.53
N ALA A 284 -3.26 -1.49 -10.65
CA ALA A 284 -2.46 -1.16 -11.82
C ALA A 284 -1.76 -2.39 -12.40
N VAL A 285 -1.19 -3.24 -11.54
CA VAL A 285 -0.45 -4.43 -11.92
C VAL A 285 -1.33 -5.51 -12.58
N ALA A 286 -2.59 -5.66 -12.19
CA ALA A 286 -3.47 -6.71 -12.71
C ALA A 286 -3.75 -6.60 -14.21
N ARG A 287 -3.55 -5.42 -14.81
CA ARG A 287 -3.70 -5.21 -16.27
C ARG A 287 -2.60 -5.90 -17.07
N TRP A 288 -1.48 -6.22 -16.43
CA TRP A 288 -0.26 -6.69 -17.07
C TRP A 288 0.12 -8.12 -16.68
N ILE A 289 -0.55 -8.68 -15.67
CA ILE A 289 -0.44 -10.09 -15.31
C ILE A 289 -1.37 -10.91 -16.19
N ASP A 290 -0.79 -11.82 -16.98
CA ASP A 290 -1.55 -12.72 -17.86
C ASP A 290 -1.63 -14.13 -17.27
N ASP A 291 -2.22 -14.24 -16.08
CA ASP A 291 -2.50 -15.51 -15.39
C ASP A 291 -3.99 -15.62 -15.05
N ASP A 292 -4.70 -16.51 -15.74
CA ASP A 292 -6.13 -16.75 -15.56
C ASP A 292 -6.48 -17.31 -14.16
N ARG A 293 -5.54 -18.01 -13.49
CA ARG A 293 -5.75 -18.48 -12.12
C ARG A 293 -5.88 -17.31 -11.17
N VAL A 294 -4.99 -16.32 -11.29
CA VAL A 294 -4.98 -15.12 -10.46
C VAL A 294 -6.20 -14.24 -10.78
N LYS A 295 -6.50 -14.03 -12.07
CA LYS A 295 -7.67 -13.23 -12.51
C LYS A 295 -9.00 -13.83 -12.03
N GLY A 296 -9.12 -15.16 -12.06
CA GLY A 296 -10.33 -15.88 -11.69
C GLY A 296 -10.50 -16.16 -10.20
N TYR A 297 -9.48 -15.91 -9.38
CA TYR A 297 -9.51 -16.25 -7.94
C TYR A 297 -10.40 -15.32 -7.12
N PHE A 298 -10.37 -14.02 -7.42
CA PHE A 298 -11.03 -13.02 -6.59
C PHE A 298 -12.49 -12.80 -6.98
N ARG A 299 -13.40 -12.81 -6.00
CA ARG A 299 -14.83 -12.50 -6.20
C ARG A 299 -15.05 -11.07 -6.71
N HIS A 300 -14.33 -10.12 -6.13
CA HIS A 300 -14.33 -8.70 -6.45
C HIS A 300 -13.10 -8.03 -5.81
N GLN A 301 -12.88 -6.74 -6.08
CA GLN A 301 -11.68 -6.02 -5.63
C GLN A 301 -11.56 -5.88 -4.11
N GLY A 302 -12.68 -5.80 -3.37
CA GLY A 302 -12.67 -5.81 -1.90
C GLY A 302 -12.08 -7.09 -1.30
N HIS A 303 -12.54 -8.26 -1.78
CA HIS A 303 -12.00 -9.57 -1.44
C HIS A 303 -10.53 -9.67 -1.82
N ARG A 304 -10.15 -9.25 -3.04
CA ARG A 304 -8.72 -9.19 -3.44
C ARG A 304 -7.87 -8.45 -2.42
N THR A 305 -8.26 -7.23 -2.08
CA THR A 305 -7.44 -6.37 -1.21
C THR A 305 -7.29 -6.99 0.18
N ALA A 306 -8.38 -7.50 0.76
CA ALA A 306 -8.37 -8.16 2.06
C ALA A 306 -7.50 -9.43 2.07
N GLU A 307 -7.67 -10.33 1.09
CA GLU A 307 -6.88 -11.57 1.02
C GLU A 307 -5.41 -11.30 0.69
N SER A 308 -5.12 -10.34 -0.18
CA SER A 308 -3.73 -9.98 -0.51
C SER A 308 -3.01 -9.41 0.70
N GLN A 309 -3.69 -8.56 1.49
CA GLN A 309 -3.13 -8.04 2.73
C GLN A 309 -2.89 -9.15 3.76
N ARG A 310 -3.82 -10.10 3.91
CA ARG A 310 -3.62 -11.26 4.80
C ARG A 310 -2.44 -12.13 4.35
N ALA A 311 -2.26 -12.32 3.05
CA ALA A 311 -1.15 -13.07 2.48
C ALA A 311 0.22 -12.38 2.62
N LEU A 312 0.25 -11.05 2.75
CA LEU A 312 1.47 -10.23 2.85
C LEU A 312 1.78 -9.78 4.28
N GLN A 313 0.85 -9.99 5.22
CA GLN A 313 0.94 -9.48 6.59
C GLN A 313 0.60 -10.58 7.60
N ALA A 314 1.63 -11.19 8.22
CA ALA A 314 1.51 -12.34 9.13
C ALA A 314 0.53 -12.12 10.30
N HIS A 315 0.31 -10.88 10.69
CA HIS A 315 -0.68 -10.53 11.71
C HIS A 315 -1.52 -9.35 11.22
N ALA A 316 -2.48 -9.65 10.35
CA ALA A 316 -3.46 -8.69 9.87
C ALA A 316 -4.33 -8.13 11.02
N ASP A 317 -4.91 -6.96 10.79
CA ASP A 317 -5.89 -6.33 11.68
C ASP A 317 -7.12 -7.26 11.86
N PRO A 318 -7.59 -7.54 13.09
CA PRO A 318 -8.82 -8.31 13.32
C PRO A 318 -10.06 -7.76 12.61
N TRP A 319 -10.07 -6.47 12.25
CA TRP A 319 -11.15 -5.82 11.53
C TRP A 319 -11.01 -5.90 10.01
N LEU A 320 -9.92 -6.46 9.49
CA LEU A 320 -9.70 -6.57 8.05
C LEU A 320 -10.66 -7.60 7.44
N GLY A 321 -11.53 -7.14 6.54
CA GLY A 321 -12.44 -7.98 5.78
C GLY A 321 -12.98 -7.26 4.56
N PHE A 322 -14.05 -7.80 3.99
CA PHE A 322 -14.62 -7.28 2.76
C PHE A 322 -16.14 -7.44 2.74
N THR A 323 -16.81 -6.72 1.84
CA THR A 323 -18.24 -6.89 1.56
C THR A 323 -18.56 -6.42 0.17
N GLU A 324 -19.83 -6.46 -0.23
CA GLU A 324 -20.34 -5.89 -1.46
C GLU A 324 -21.40 -4.83 -1.15
N LEU A 325 -21.30 -3.69 -1.83
CA LEU A 325 -22.30 -2.62 -1.73
C LEU A 325 -22.81 -2.29 -3.13
N GLY A 326 -24.03 -2.74 -3.42
CA GLY A 326 -24.70 -2.46 -4.70
C GLY A 326 -23.97 -3.05 -5.91
N GLY A 327 -23.47 -4.29 -5.84
CA GLY A 327 -22.71 -4.91 -6.94
C GLY A 327 -21.21 -4.64 -6.91
N VAL A 328 -20.73 -3.80 -5.98
CA VAL A 328 -19.35 -3.30 -5.97
C VAL A 328 -18.62 -3.74 -4.71
N GLY A 329 -17.51 -4.46 -4.88
CA GLY A 329 -16.67 -4.93 -3.79
C GLY A 329 -16.05 -3.81 -2.96
N GLN A 330 -16.17 -3.92 -1.64
CA GLN A 330 -15.66 -3.01 -0.63
C GLN A 330 -14.60 -3.70 0.22
N LEU A 331 -13.54 -2.97 0.56
CA LEU A 331 -12.64 -3.29 1.67
C LEU A 331 -13.21 -2.68 2.94
N VAL A 332 -13.18 -3.42 4.05
CA VAL A 332 -13.56 -2.93 5.38
C VAL A 332 -12.41 -3.16 6.35
N ALA A 333 -11.99 -2.11 7.06
CA ALA A 333 -10.98 -2.19 8.10
C ALA A 333 -11.12 -1.07 9.13
N GLU A 334 -10.40 -1.18 10.25
CA GLU A 334 -10.37 -0.15 11.27
C GLU A 334 -9.54 1.06 10.83
N VAL A 335 -10.00 2.26 11.22
CA VAL A 335 -9.13 3.45 11.28
C VAL A 335 -8.27 3.31 12.52
N SER A 336 -7.06 2.76 12.35
CA SER A 336 -6.18 2.47 13.48
C SER A 336 -5.69 3.76 14.15
N PRO A 337 -5.80 3.89 15.49
CA PRO A 337 -5.18 5.02 16.20
C PRO A 337 -3.65 4.94 16.20
N TYR A 338 -3.08 3.77 15.92
CA TYR A 338 -1.64 3.53 15.97
C TYR A 338 -0.95 3.61 14.60
N ALA A 339 -1.68 4.06 13.57
CA ALA A 339 -1.12 4.31 12.26
C ALA A 339 -0.21 5.55 12.28
N ALA A 340 1.06 5.36 11.95
CA ALA A 340 2.02 6.44 11.73
C ALA A 340 2.93 6.07 10.56
N ASP A 341 3.02 6.96 9.58
CA ASP A 341 3.87 6.78 8.40
C ASP A 341 5.31 7.18 8.71
N LEU A 342 6.27 6.60 7.97
CA LEU A 342 7.65 7.06 7.97
C LEU A 342 7.77 8.42 7.27
N ASP A 343 8.08 9.47 8.03
CA ASP A 343 8.36 10.80 7.46
C ASP A 343 9.83 10.93 7.02
N TRP A 344 10.03 10.96 5.70
CA TRP A 344 11.36 11.13 5.11
C TRP A 344 11.91 12.56 5.21
N SER A 345 11.10 13.56 5.52
CA SER A 345 11.57 14.95 5.64
C SER A 345 12.58 15.12 6.79
N ASP A 346 12.43 14.33 7.84
CA ASP A 346 13.28 14.34 9.03
C ASP A 346 14.47 13.38 8.97
N VAL A 347 14.57 12.53 7.94
CA VAL A 347 15.70 11.57 7.75
C VAL A 347 16.71 12.16 6.78
N ASN A 348 17.84 12.65 7.28
CA ASN A 348 18.77 13.45 6.45
C ASN A 348 20.21 12.97 6.48
N GLU A 349 20.68 12.39 7.60
CA GLU A 349 22.07 11.96 7.71
C GLU A 349 22.30 10.64 6.95
N PRO A 350 23.44 10.47 6.25
CA PRO A 350 23.73 9.25 5.47
C PRO A 350 23.58 7.94 6.24
N ASP A 351 24.01 7.93 7.51
CA ASP A 351 23.89 6.76 8.39
C ASP A 351 22.44 6.48 8.78
N GLU A 352 21.62 7.52 9.00
CA GLU A 352 20.19 7.37 9.25
C GLU A 352 19.46 6.83 8.02
N LEU A 353 19.76 7.38 6.83
CA LEU A 353 19.20 6.93 5.56
C LEU A 353 19.55 5.46 5.30
N SER A 354 20.81 5.08 5.49
CA SER A 354 21.26 3.70 5.27
C SER A 354 20.62 2.72 6.26
N GLY A 355 20.52 3.11 7.54
CA GLY A 355 19.85 2.31 8.57
C GLY A 355 18.36 2.12 8.27
N VAL A 356 17.65 3.20 7.91
CA VAL A 356 16.25 3.13 7.50
C VAL A 356 16.08 2.21 6.30
N VAL A 357 16.84 2.44 5.23
CA VAL A 357 16.71 1.65 3.99
C VAL A 357 17.01 0.17 4.20
N ALA A 358 17.97 -0.17 5.05
CA ALA A 358 18.22 -1.56 5.45
C ALA A 358 17.02 -2.15 6.21
N ASP A 359 16.44 -1.41 7.16
CA ASP A 359 15.26 -1.86 7.89
C ASP A 359 14.05 -2.07 6.96
N LEU A 360 13.87 -1.23 5.95
CA LEU A 360 12.86 -1.41 4.90
C LEU A 360 13.14 -2.67 4.06
N GLY A 361 14.40 -2.97 3.76
CA GLY A 361 14.81 -4.23 3.13
C GLY A 361 14.36 -5.45 3.91
N ARG A 362 14.51 -5.43 5.25
CA ARG A 362 14.02 -6.52 6.12
C ARG A 362 12.50 -6.62 6.13
N ALA A 363 11.80 -5.49 6.18
CA ALA A 363 10.34 -5.47 6.14
C ALA A 363 9.79 -6.08 4.83
N VAL A 364 10.40 -5.73 3.69
CA VAL A 364 10.02 -6.27 2.37
C VAL A 364 10.33 -7.76 2.26
N ALA A 365 11.47 -8.22 2.81
CA ALA A 365 11.80 -9.65 2.85
C ALA A 365 10.74 -10.44 3.61
N ARG A 366 10.38 -9.98 4.82
CA ARG A 366 9.32 -10.59 5.63
C ARG A 366 7.99 -10.62 4.91
N MET A 367 7.58 -9.51 4.30
CA MET A 367 6.35 -9.40 3.53
C MET A 367 6.29 -10.43 2.40
N HIS A 368 7.38 -10.59 1.63
CA HIS A 368 7.49 -11.60 0.58
C HIS A 368 7.56 -13.06 1.08
N SER A 369 7.62 -13.30 2.39
CA SER A 369 7.70 -14.63 3.01
C SER A 369 6.46 -15.04 3.80
N VAL A 370 5.48 -14.15 4.00
CA VAL A 370 4.32 -14.43 4.88
C VAL A 370 3.43 -15.57 4.38
N ALA A 371 3.32 -15.75 3.06
CA ALA A 371 2.26 -16.54 2.45
C ALA A 371 2.32 -18.05 2.75
N ASP A 372 3.37 -18.56 3.41
CA ASP A 372 3.57 -20.00 3.66
C ASP A 372 2.61 -20.59 4.72
N ASP A 373 2.17 -19.82 5.73
CA ASP A 373 1.75 -20.47 7.00
C ASP A 373 0.30 -20.24 7.46
N GLU A 374 -0.35 -19.11 7.12
CA GLU A 374 -1.67 -18.76 7.67
C GLU A 374 -2.75 -18.41 6.64
N SER A 375 -2.38 -18.37 5.35
CA SER A 375 -3.30 -17.92 4.32
C SER A 375 -4.06 -19.11 3.72
N SER A 376 -5.39 -19.06 3.76
CA SER A 376 -6.28 -20.07 3.16
C SER A 376 -6.22 -20.13 1.62
N HIS A 377 -5.11 -19.71 0.99
CA HIS A 377 -5.05 -19.31 -0.40
C HIS A 377 -4.16 -20.22 -1.25
N ASP A 378 -4.79 -21.02 -2.11
CA ASP A 378 -4.12 -21.90 -3.10
C ASP A 378 -3.45 -21.15 -4.29
N LEU A 379 -3.26 -19.83 -4.20
CA LEU A 379 -2.69 -19.03 -5.31
C LEU A 379 -1.17 -19.12 -5.39
N VAL A 380 -0.50 -19.16 -4.23
CA VAL A 380 0.95 -19.29 -4.09
C VAL A 380 1.18 -20.42 -3.09
N ASP A 381 1.37 -21.63 -3.60
CA ASP A 381 1.40 -22.89 -2.86
C ASP A 381 2.81 -23.43 -2.63
N PHE A 382 3.80 -22.52 -2.57
CA PHE A 382 5.20 -22.85 -2.39
C PHE A 382 5.89 -21.83 -1.48
N SER A 383 6.95 -22.27 -0.80
CA SER A 383 7.84 -21.46 0.02
C SER A 383 8.53 -20.37 -0.82
N THR A 384 8.03 -19.15 -0.68
CA THR A 384 8.36 -17.99 -1.51
C THR A 384 9.82 -17.55 -1.32
N GLU A 385 10.28 -17.50 -0.09
CA GLU A 385 11.65 -17.22 0.31
C GLU A 385 12.63 -18.25 -0.23
N GLU A 386 12.32 -19.56 -0.16
CA GLU A 386 13.17 -20.58 -0.75
C GLU A 386 13.28 -20.40 -2.28
N ALA A 387 12.15 -20.12 -2.95
CA ALA A 387 12.13 -19.91 -4.39
C ALA A 387 12.94 -18.68 -4.81
N ILE A 388 12.78 -17.56 -4.10
CA ILE A 388 13.48 -16.31 -4.38
C ILE A 388 14.98 -16.44 -4.06
N VAL A 389 15.35 -16.99 -2.90
CA VAL A 389 16.76 -17.23 -2.52
C VAL A 389 17.44 -18.12 -3.54
N ALA A 390 16.82 -19.24 -3.92
CA ALA A 390 17.38 -20.16 -4.93
C ALA A 390 17.57 -19.49 -6.30
N MET A 391 16.76 -18.47 -6.62
CA MET A 391 16.89 -17.71 -7.87
C MET A 391 17.99 -16.66 -7.80
N ILE A 392 18.07 -15.90 -6.69
CA ILE A 392 19.08 -14.85 -6.47
C ILE A 392 20.48 -15.46 -6.32
N ASP A 393 20.61 -16.58 -5.59
CA ASP A 393 21.90 -17.23 -5.30
C ASP A 393 22.64 -17.71 -6.55
N LYS A 394 21.93 -17.85 -7.69
CA LYS A 394 22.57 -18.13 -8.99
C LYS A 394 23.53 -17.02 -9.43
N ASN A 395 23.26 -15.76 -9.03
CA ASN A 395 24.10 -14.60 -9.33
C ASN A 395 23.78 -13.41 -8.40
N GLU A 396 24.16 -13.52 -7.13
CA GLU A 396 23.90 -12.51 -6.08
C GLU A 396 24.51 -11.14 -6.42
N ALA A 397 25.79 -11.11 -6.80
CA ALA A 397 26.45 -9.85 -7.16
C ALA A 397 25.78 -9.19 -8.38
N GLY A 398 25.24 -9.99 -9.30
CA GLY A 398 24.43 -9.49 -10.40
C GLY A 398 23.09 -8.92 -9.95
N PHE A 399 22.50 -9.44 -8.88
CA PHE A 399 21.17 -9.05 -8.40
C PHE A 399 21.21 -7.67 -7.74
N VAL A 400 22.22 -7.45 -6.90
CA VAL A 400 22.48 -6.13 -6.31
C VAL A 400 22.69 -5.10 -7.41
N ARG A 401 23.56 -5.40 -8.39
CA ARG A 401 23.80 -4.51 -9.54
C ARG A 401 22.53 -4.29 -10.37
N TYR A 402 21.71 -5.32 -10.57
CA TYR A 402 20.44 -5.22 -11.28
C TYR A 402 19.50 -4.18 -10.64
N LEU A 403 19.37 -4.19 -9.31
CA LEU A 403 18.55 -3.21 -8.60
C LEU A 403 19.17 -1.81 -8.61
N VAL A 404 20.49 -1.68 -8.45
CA VAL A 404 21.20 -0.40 -8.53
C VAL A 404 21.06 0.23 -9.91
N ASP A 405 21.33 -0.54 -10.97
CA ASP A 405 21.22 -0.08 -12.36
C ASP A 405 19.78 0.34 -12.69
N PHE A 406 18.80 -0.42 -12.19
CA PHE A 406 17.39 -0.07 -12.35
C PHE A 406 17.03 1.21 -11.60
N ALA A 407 17.49 1.39 -10.36
CA ALA A 407 17.22 2.57 -9.55
C ALA A 407 17.66 3.85 -10.25
N HIS A 408 18.88 3.87 -10.80
CA HIS A 408 19.39 5.02 -11.55
C HIS A 408 18.63 5.24 -12.85
N LYS A 409 18.50 4.20 -13.69
CA LYS A 409 17.84 4.33 -15.00
C LYS A 409 16.37 4.73 -14.89
N TYR A 410 15.63 4.09 -13.99
CA TYR A 410 14.21 4.35 -13.84
C TYR A 410 13.95 5.59 -12.98
N GLY A 411 14.80 5.88 -12.01
CA GLY A 411 14.76 7.13 -11.25
C GLY A 411 14.90 8.36 -12.15
N ASP A 412 15.81 8.33 -13.12
CA ASP A 412 15.93 9.38 -14.12
C ASP A 412 14.73 9.42 -15.08
N GLN A 413 14.27 8.28 -15.58
CA GLN A 413 13.06 8.23 -16.42
C GLN A 413 11.84 8.82 -15.71
N ALA A 414 11.62 8.50 -14.43
CA ALA A 414 10.50 9.03 -13.66
C ALA A 414 10.59 10.56 -13.44
N ARG A 415 11.81 11.13 -13.39
CA ARG A 415 12.03 12.58 -13.33
C ARG A 415 11.71 13.26 -14.66
N GLU A 416 12.10 12.65 -15.77
CA GLU A 416 11.76 13.14 -17.10
C GLU A 416 10.24 13.04 -17.34
N ASP A 417 9.63 11.91 -16.96
CA ASP A 417 8.19 11.70 -17.05
C ASP A 417 7.40 12.70 -16.20
N HIS A 418 7.90 13.06 -15.02
CA HIS A 418 7.30 14.11 -14.20
C HIS A 418 7.30 15.47 -14.91
N GLN A 419 8.38 15.82 -15.62
CA GLN A 419 8.44 17.06 -16.40
C GLN A 419 7.43 17.04 -17.54
N ASP A 420 7.39 15.94 -18.31
CA ASP A 420 6.43 15.74 -19.39
C ASP A 420 4.98 15.79 -18.86
N PHE A 421 4.72 15.13 -17.73
CA PHE A 421 3.43 15.13 -17.04
C PHE A 421 3.00 16.55 -16.64
N VAL A 422 3.91 17.32 -16.00
CA VAL A 422 3.63 18.71 -15.62
C VAL A 422 3.33 19.56 -16.86
N ASP A 423 4.06 19.35 -17.95
CA ASP A 423 3.85 20.06 -19.21
C ASP A 423 2.52 19.72 -19.87
N VAL A 424 2.12 18.46 -19.93
CA VAL A 424 0.80 18.09 -20.48
C VAL A 424 -0.34 18.56 -19.57
N PHE A 425 -0.17 18.49 -18.25
CA PHE A 425 -1.20 18.89 -17.30
C PHE A 425 -1.43 20.41 -17.30
N ARG A 426 -0.36 21.21 -17.24
CA ARG A 426 -0.47 22.69 -17.21
C ARG A 426 -1.04 23.27 -18.51
N ASN A 427 -0.89 22.55 -19.62
CA ASN A 427 -1.40 22.95 -20.93
C ASN A 427 -2.76 22.30 -21.29
N GLY A 428 -3.42 21.63 -20.34
CA GLY A 428 -4.76 21.06 -20.55
C GLY A 428 -4.81 19.95 -21.61
N ARG A 429 -3.69 19.21 -21.78
CA ARG A 429 -3.59 18.14 -22.79
C ARG A 429 -4.10 16.78 -22.30
N ILE A 430 -4.40 16.63 -21.01
CA ILE A 430 -4.99 15.42 -20.45
C ILE A 430 -6.51 15.45 -20.69
N PRO A 431 -7.08 14.51 -21.48
CA PRO A 431 -8.51 14.49 -21.74
C PRO A 431 -9.34 14.33 -20.46
N GLY A 432 -10.43 15.09 -20.35
CA GLY A 432 -11.41 14.95 -19.27
C GLY A 432 -11.16 15.82 -18.02
N LEU A 433 -10.11 16.65 -17.98
CA LEU A 433 -9.77 17.52 -16.83
C LEU A 433 -9.85 19.01 -17.07
#